data_AF-A0A354HSV1-F1
#
_entry.id   AF-A0A354HSV1-F1
#
_cell.length_a   1.000
_cell.length_b   1.000
_cell.length_c   1.000
_cell.angle_alpha   90.00
_cell.angle_beta   90.00
_cell.angle_gamma   90.00
#
_symmetry.space_group_name_H-M   'P 1'
#
loop_
_entity.id
_entity.type
_entity.pdbx_description
1 polymer ?
#
loop_
_entity_poly.entity_id
_entity_poly.type
_entity_poly.pdbx_seq_one_letter_code
_entity_poly.pdbx_strand_id
1 'polypeptide(L)'
;MGEPLMAQELLQQAVAARATDIHLEPARDSLRIRLRVDGSLIFLTVLPANEGKQLCSRIKVLAGMDIAQRMLPQDGSMRLTCREQSWDIRVASQPTILGEKLVLRLLPVQPVEQKLTALGMAPETGEAFARLFYKGQGL
;
A
#
# COMPACT_ATOMS: atom_id res chain seq x y z
N MET A 1 11.78 20.44 16.80
CA MET A 1 10.37 20.11 16.50
C MET A 1 10.39 19.66 15.06
N GLY A 2 10.26 18.36 14.79
CA GLY A 2 10.33 17.85 13.41
C GLY A 2 9.15 18.41 12.62
N GLU A 3 9.38 18.81 11.36
CA GLU A 3 8.28 19.20 10.50
C GLU A 3 7.31 18.02 10.35
N PRO A 4 5.98 18.26 10.37
CA PRO A 4 5.01 17.18 10.26
C PRO A 4 5.19 16.47 8.92
N LEU A 5 5.45 15.16 8.95
CA LEU A 5 5.59 14.36 7.75
C LEU A 5 4.28 14.42 6.94
N MET A 6 4.35 15.03 5.76
CA MET A 6 3.19 15.18 4.90
C MET A 6 2.84 13.84 4.25
N ALA A 7 1.53 13.59 4.04
CA ALA A 7 1.07 12.36 3.39
C ALA A 7 1.78 12.09 2.04
N GLN A 8 2.04 13.15 1.27
CA GLN A 8 2.74 13.08 0.00
C GLN A 8 4.19 12.58 0.16
N GLU A 9 4.92 13.08 1.16
CA GLU A 9 6.31 12.72 1.42
C GLU A 9 6.42 11.27 1.87
N LEU A 10 5.52 10.83 2.75
CA LEU A 10 5.44 9.43 3.18
C LEU A 10 5.23 8.49 1.98
N LEU A 11 4.29 8.83 1.10
CA LEU A 11 4.00 8.04 -0.10
C LEU A 11 5.22 8.00 -1.04
N GLN A 12 5.89 9.13 -1.26
CA GLN A 12 7.09 9.20 -2.09
C GLN A 12 8.26 8.40 -1.49
N GLN A 13 8.46 8.47 -0.17
CA GLN A 13 9.46 7.67 0.54
C GLN A 13 9.17 6.17 0.42
N ALA A 14 7.90 5.76 0.57
CA ALA A 14 7.50 4.36 0.41
C ALA A 14 7.76 3.84 -1.01
N VAL A 15 7.44 4.64 -2.05
CA VAL A 15 7.76 4.33 -3.45
C VAL A 15 9.27 4.23 -3.66
N ALA A 16 10.05 5.18 -3.14
CA ALA A 16 11.51 5.17 -3.25
C ALA A 16 12.14 3.94 -2.56
N ALA A 17 11.57 3.51 -1.44
CA ALA A 17 11.96 2.30 -0.71
C ALA A 17 11.44 0.99 -1.34
N ARG A 18 10.69 1.06 -2.47
CA ARG A 18 10.04 -0.09 -3.12
C ARG A 18 9.12 -0.87 -2.17
N ALA A 19 8.43 -0.17 -1.28
CA ALA A 19 7.53 -0.78 -0.33
C ALA A 19 6.24 -1.28 -1.01
N THR A 20 5.76 -2.46 -0.62
CA THR A 20 4.46 -3.02 -1.07
C THR A 20 3.30 -2.51 -0.22
N ASP A 21 3.56 -2.25 1.07
CA ASP A 21 2.54 -1.78 2.01
C ASP A 21 3.13 -0.73 2.96
N ILE A 22 2.33 0.27 3.34
CA ILE A 22 2.60 1.21 4.42
C ILE A 22 1.63 0.89 5.55
N HIS A 23 2.15 0.71 6.75
CA HIS A 23 1.39 0.45 7.96
C HIS A 23 1.44 1.67 8.88
N LEU A 24 0.28 2.28 9.12
CA LEU A 24 0.07 3.36 10.09
C LEU A 24 -0.61 2.77 11.33
N GLU A 25 0.15 2.57 12.39
CA GLU A 25 -0.28 1.79 13.54
C GLU A 25 -0.34 2.65 14.81
N PRO A 26 -1.53 2.85 15.39
CA PRO A 26 -1.67 3.63 16.60
C PRO A 26 -1.02 2.91 17.78
N ALA A 27 -0.36 3.69 18.62
CA ALA A 27 0.16 3.33 19.93
C ALA A 27 -0.34 4.37 20.95
N ARG A 28 -0.09 4.16 22.26
CA ARG A 28 -0.67 4.97 23.35
C ARG A 28 -0.65 6.48 23.09
N ASP A 29 0.52 7.02 22.75
CA ASP A 29 0.71 8.47 22.56
C ASP A 29 1.39 8.81 21.21
N SER A 30 1.34 7.87 20.27
CA SER A 30 2.07 8.00 19.01
C SER A 30 1.44 7.18 17.88
N LEU A 31 1.83 7.47 16.64
CA LEU A 31 1.56 6.64 15.48
C LEU A 31 2.89 6.05 14.98
N ARG A 32 3.01 4.72 14.97
CA ARG A 32 4.16 4.02 14.40
C ARG A 32 3.95 3.82 12.90
N ILE A 33 4.96 4.13 12.11
CA ILE A 33 4.96 3.95 10.67
C ILE A 33 5.95 2.84 10.30
N ARG A 34 5.46 1.82 9.59
CA ARG A 34 6.29 0.72 9.06
C ARG A 34 6.04 0.55 7.57
N LEU A 35 7.07 0.14 6.85
CA LEU A 35 7.01 -0.22 5.44
C LEU A 35 7.17 -1.72 5.30
N ARG A 36 6.39 -2.35 4.41
CA ARG A 36 6.71 -3.70 3.95
C ARG A 36 7.61 -3.60 2.72
N VAL A 37 8.85 -4.05 2.83
CA VAL A 37 9.82 -4.11 1.73
C VAL A 37 10.30 -5.56 1.62
N ASP A 38 10.23 -6.13 0.42
CA ASP A 38 10.62 -7.53 0.15
C ASP A 38 10.00 -8.54 1.14
N GLY A 39 8.71 -8.34 1.44
CA GLY A 39 7.96 -9.19 2.36
C GLY A 39 8.16 -8.89 3.85
N SER A 40 9.18 -8.12 4.22
CA SER A 40 9.55 -7.83 5.61
C SER A 40 9.03 -6.47 6.09
N LEU A 41 8.58 -6.37 7.35
CA LEU A 41 8.17 -5.11 7.96
C LEU A 41 9.36 -4.37 8.57
N ILE A 42 9.65 -3.19 8.05
CA ILE A 42 10.75 -2.33 8.45
C ILE A 42 10.18 -1.08 9.12
N PHE A 43 10.77 -0.68 10.25
CA PHE A 43 10.42 0.56 10.94
C PHE A 43 10.90 1.77 10.13
N LEU A 44 10.01 2.75 9.90
CA LEU A 44 10.37 4.01 9.24
C LEU A 44 10.53 5.12 10.26
N THR A 45 9.47 5.43 10.99
CA THR A 45 9.44 6.51 11.97
C THR A 45 8.28 6.36 12.95
N VAL A 46 8.24 7.25 13.94
CA VAL A 46 7.13 7.42 14.88
C VAL A 46 6.72 8.89 14.89
N LEU A 47 5.41 9.14 14.87
CA LEU A 47 4.84 10.48 14.97
C LEU A 47 4.12 10.65 16.32
N PRO A 48 4.10 11.85 16.91
CA PRO A 48 3.20 12.16 18.02
C PRO A 48 1.73 11.89 17.65
N ALA A 49 0.89 11.50 18.62
CA ALA A 49 -0.50 11.11 18.36
C ALA A 49 -1.31 12.15 17.55
N ASN A 50 -1.09 13.44 17.79
CA ASN A 50 -1.82 14.50 17.09
C ASN A 50 -1.43 14.59 15.60
N GLU A 51 -0.13 14.54 15.30
CA GLU A 51 0.38 14.50 13.92
C GLU A 51 -0.07 13.22 13.21
N GLY A 52 -0.04 12.08 13.91
CA GLY A 52 -0.54 10.81 13.39
C GLY A 52 -2.03 10.87 13.00
N LYS A 53 -2.87 11.49 13.83
CA LYS A 53 -4.30 11.69 13.52
C LYS A 53 -4.52 12.59 12.29
N GLN A 54 -3.70 13.63 12.13
CA GLN A 54 -3.74 14.51 10.96
C GLN A 54 -3.34 13.75 9.70
N LEU A 55 -2.27 12.95 9.76
CA LEU A 55 -1.83 12.10 8.67
C LEU A 55 -2.92 11.10 8.26
N CYS A 56 -3.50 10.34 9.20
CA CYS A 56 -4.57 9.39 8.88
C CYS A 56 -5.79 10.09 8.26
N SER A 57 -6.16 11.26 8.78
CA SER A 57 -7.28 12.04 8.23
C SER A 57 -6.98 12.52 6.80
N ARG A 58 -5.75 12.97 6.53
CA ARG A 58 -5.32 13.37 5.18
C ARG A 58 -5.35 12.19 4.20
N ILE A 59 -4.90 11.01 4.62
CA ILE A 59 -4.97 9.78 3.81
C ILE A 59 -6.42 9.41 3.51
N LYS A 60 -7.33 9.46 4.50
CA LYS A 60 -8.75 9.18 4.29
C LYS A 60 -9.40 10.12 3.28
N VAL A 61 -9.11 11.42 3.35
CA VAL A 61 -9.58 12.39 2.35
C VAL A 61 -9.08 12.03 0.94
N LEU A 62 -7.78 11.72 0.80
CA LEU A 62 -7.21 11.34 -0.50
C LEU A 62 -7.80 10.04 -1.05
N ALA A 63 -8.20 9.12 -0.17
CA ALA A 63 -8.78 7.83 -0.51
C ALA A 63 -10.32 7.84 -0.68
N GLY A 64 -10.96 9.01 -0.55
CA GLY A 64 -12.42 9.13 -0.64
C GLY A 64 -13.19 8.51 0.52
N MET A 65 -12.58 8.40 1.71
CA MET A 65 -13.14 7.78 2.91
C MET A 65 -13.76 8.82 3.86
N ASP A 66 -14.73 8.41 4.68
CA ASP A 66 -15.37 9.28 5.67
C ASP A 66 -14.46 9.50 6.89
N ILE A 67 -13.99 10.73 7.08
CA ILE A 67 -13.12 11.14 8.18
C ILE A 67 -13.81 11.19 9.55
N ALA A 68 -15.14 11.37 9.58
CA ALA A 68 -15.94 11.42 10.79
C ALA A 68 -16.19 10.01 11.33
N GLN A 69 -16.34 9.03 10.44
CA GLN A 69 -16.46 7.63 10.82
C GLN A 69 -15.09 7.03 11.16
N ARG A 70 -14.89 6.60 12.41
CA ARG A 70 -13.64 5.94 12.88
C ARG A 70 -13.89 4.64 13.65
N MET A 71 -15.17 4.29 13.82
CA MET A 71 -15.62 3.14 14.60
C MET A 71 -15.98 1.94 13.73
N LEU A 72 -15.97 2.11 12.41
CA LEU A 72 -16.20 1.05 11.43
C LEU A 72 -14.98 0.92 10.51
N PRO A 73 -14.64 -0.31 10.07
CA PRO A 73 -13.70 -0.50 8.98
C PRO A 73 -14.17 0.25 7.72
N GLN A 74 -13.22 0.74 6.95
CA GLN A 74 -13.47 1.42 5.69
C GLN A 74 -12.42 1.03 4.67
N ASP A 75 -12.82 0.97 3.42
CA ASP A 75 -11.93 0.78 2.28
C ASP A 75 -12.02 1.98 1.35
N GLY A 76 -10.89 2.38 0.80
CA GLY A 76 -10.78 3.47 -0.17
C GLY A 76 -9.65 3.21 -1.15
N SER A 77 -9.54 4.08 -2.14
CA SER A 77 -8.45 4.04 -3.10
C SER A 77 -8.05 5.43 -3.54
N MET A 78 -6.79 5.57 -3.91
CA MET A 78 -6.24 6.80 -4.48
C MET A 78 -5.23 6.48 -5.57
N ARG A 79 -4.95 7.44 -6.44
CA ARG A 79 -3.88 7.33 -7.44
C ARG A 79 -2.77 8.29 -7.10
N LEU A 80 -1.52 7.83 -7.23
CA LEU A 80 -0.32 8.63 -7.06
C LEU A 80 0.54 8.52 -8.33
N THR A 81 1.00 9.65 -8.84
CA THR A 81 2.04 9.69 -9.86
C THR A 81 3.37 10.09 -9.21
N CYS A 82 4.37 9.23 -9.31
CA CYS A 82 5.70 9.46 -8.75
C CYS A 82 6.76 8.99 -9.76
N ARG A 83 7.70 9.88 -10.13
CA ARG A 83 8.77 9.61 -11.10
C ARG A 83 8.25 8.95 -12.39
N GLU A 84 7.23 9.55 -13.00
CA GLU A 84 6.58 9.11 -14.24
C GLU A 84 5.83 7.75 -14.16
N GLN A 85 5.90 7.04 -13.03
CA GLN A 85 5.13 5.84 -12.78
C GLN A 85 3.83 6.18 -12.03
N SER A 86 2.71 5.65 -12.51
CA SER A 86 1.43 5.70 -11.80
C SER A 86 1.29 4.52 -10.84
N TRP A 87 0.72 4.79 -9.68
CA TRP A 87 0.45 3.82 -8.62
C TRP A 87 -1.02 3.87 -8.25
N ASP A 88 -1.67 2.71 -8.26
CA ASP A 88 -2.98 2.51 -7.64
C ASP A 88 -2.74 2.14 -6.17
N ILE A 89 -3.30 2.92 -5.26
CA ILE A 89 -3.10 2.74 -3.83
C ILE A 89 -4.42 2.37 -3.20
N ARG A 90 -4.48 1.17 -2.63
CA ARG A 90 -5.64 0.73 -1.86
C ARG A 90 -5.42 1.07 -0.39
N VAL A 91 -6.42 1.62 0.26
CA VAL A 91 -6.36 2.04 1.66
C VAL A 91 -7.42 1.29 2.44
N ALA A 92 -7.00 0.58 3.48
CA ALA A 92 -7.90 -0.03 4.44
C ALA A 92 -7.73 0.65 5.79
N SER A 93 -8.85 0.99 6.42
CA SER A 93 -8.92 1.46 7.80
C SER A 93 -9.55 0.40 8.69
N GLN A 94 -8.98 0.22 9.88
CA GLN A 94 -9.53 -0.64 10.91
C GLN A 94 -9.49 0.04 12.28
N PRO A 95 -10.62 0.14 12.99
CA PRO A 95 -10.66 0.58 14.38
C PRO A 95 -9.86 -0.37 15.27
N THR A 96 -9.07 0.17 16.20
CA THR A 96 -8.35 -0.58 17.23
C THR A 96 -8.56 0.07 18.59
N ILE A 97 -8.19 -0.63 19.66
CA ILE A 97 -8.24 -0.09 21.03
C ILE A 97 -7.41 1.18 21.24
N LEU A 98 -6.38 1.44 20.42
CA LEU A 98 -5.49 2.60 20.55
C LEU A 98 -5.79 3.69 19.52
N GLY A 99 -6.75 3.47 18.61
CA GLY A 99 -7.09 4.39 17.53
C GLY A 99 -7.29 3.68 16.20
N GLU A 100 -7.32 4.46 15.12
CA GLU A 100 -7.56 3.95 13.77
C GLU A 100 -6.23 3.49 13.13
N LYS A 101 -6.14 2.22 12.76
CA LYS A 101 -5.02 1.66 12.00
C LYS A 101 -5.32 1.80 10.51
N LEU A 102 -4.38 2.32 9.74
CA LEU A 102 -4.46 2.34 8.27
C LEU A 102 -3.38 1.45 7.66
N VAL A 103 -3.75 0.76 6.58
CA VAL A 103 -2.82 0.03 5.72
C VAL A 103 -3.01 0.51 4.29
N LEU A 104 -1.92 0.95 3.66
CA LEU A 104 -1.93 1.40 2.28
C LEU A 104 -1.14 0.40 1.46
N ARG A 105 -1.76 -0.23 0.45
CA ARG A 105 -1.08 -1.13 -0.48
C ARG A 105 -0.77 -0.39 -1.78
N LEU A 106 0.50 -0.39 -2.17
CA LEU A 106 0.99 0.30 -3.35
C LEU A 106 1.09 -0.70 -4.51
N LEU A 107 0.30 -0.47 -5.56
CA LEU A 107 0.29 -1.29 -6.77
C LEU A 107 0.79 -0.45 -7.95
N PRO A 108 1.95 -0.78 -8.56
CA PRO A 108 2.37 -0.09 -9.76
C PRO A 108 1.36 -0.41 -10.87
N VAL A 109 0.89 0.64 -11.55
CA VAL A 109 0.03 0.47 -12.73
C VAL A 109 0.93 -0.06 -13.86
N GLN A 110 0.85 -1.36 -14.12
CA GLN A 110 1.63 -1.98 -15.19
C GLN A 110 0.87 -1.94 -16.52
N PRO A 111 1.56 -1.73 -17.65
CA PRO A 111 1.02 -2.04 -18.97
C PRO A 111 0.65 -3.53 -19.05
N VAL A 112 -0.48 -3.84 -19.68
CA VAL A 112 -1.15 -5.15 -19.68
C VAL A 112 -0.34 -6.31 -20.32
N GLU A 113 0.86 -6.08 -20.86
CA GLU A 113 1.65 -7.13 -21.52
C GLU A 113 2.66 -7.81 -20.59
N GLN A 114 2.17 -8.66 -19.69
CA GLN A 114 3.04 -9.68 -19.09
C GLN A 114 3.02 -10.96 -19.94
N LYS A 115 4.09 -11.19 -20.72
CA LYS A 115 4.33 -12.49 -21.35
C LYS A 115 4.65 -13.52 -20.26
N LEU A 116 4.17 -14.76 -20.39
CA LEU A 116 4.51 -15.88 -19.48
C LEU A 116 6.03 -16.05 -19.29
N THR A 117 6.83 -15.68 -20.31
CA THR A 117 8.30 -15.68 -20.24
C THR A 117 8.87 -14.69 -19.22
N ALA A 118 8.13 -13.65 -18.83
CA ALA A 118 8.54 -12.68 -17.81
C ALA A 118 8.46 -13.25 -16.38
N LEU A 119 7.84 -14.42 -16.19
CA LEU A 119 7.77 -15.11 -14.89
C LEU A 119 9.07 -15.83 -14.50
N GLY A 120 10.14 -15.68 -15.29
CA GLY A 120 11.41 -16.39 -15.07
C GLY A 120 11.32 -17.88 -15.38
N MET A 121 10.30 -18.32 -16.12
CA MET A 121 10.18 -19.70 -16.58
C MET A 121 11.23 -19.99 -17.63
N ALA A 122 11.88 -21.15 -17.52
CA ALA A 122 12.64 -21.70 -18.64
C ALA A 122 11.70 -21.85 -19.86
N PRO A 123 12.16 -21.57 -21.09
CA PRO A 123 11.31 -21.55 -22.29
C PRO A 123 10.44 -22.81 -22.43
N GLU A 124 11.01 -23.97 -22.17
CA GLU A 124 10.36 -25.28 -22.27
C GLU A 124 9.23 -25.43 -21.25
N THR A 125 9.43 -24.89 -20.05
CA THR A 125 8.43 -24.86 -18.98
C THR A 125 7.31 -23.90 -19.32
N GLY A 126 7.64 -22.72 -19.84
CA GLY A 126 6.66 -21.72 -20.27
C GLY A 126 5.76 -22.24 -21.38
N GLU A 127 6.33 -22.94 -22.36
CA GLU A 127 5.56 -23.59 -23.43
C GLU A 127 4.67 -24.73 -22.93
N ALA A 128 5.20 -25.60 -22.04
CA ALA A 128 4.40 -26.66 -21.45
C ALA A 128 3.22 -26.11 -20.64
N PHE A 129 3.46 -25.04 -19.88
CA PHE A 129 2.44 -24.35 -19.08
C PHE A 129 1.39 -23.68 -19.97
N ALA A 130 1.81 -23.00 -21.05
CA ALA A 130 0.89 -22.44 -22.04
C ALA A 130 0.00 -23.52 -22.67
N ARG A 131 0.56 -24.68 -23.03
CA ARG A 131 -0.19 -25.82 -23.58
C ARG A 131 -1.27 -26.37 -22.64
N LEU A 132 -1.10 -26.23 -21.32
CA LEU A 132 -2.12 -26.64 -20.33
C LEU A 132 -3.34 -25.71 -20.34
N PHE A 133 -3.18 -24.40 -20.56
CA PHE A 133 -4.32 -23.48 -20.65
C PHE A 133 -5.16 -23.63 -21.93
N TYR A 134 -4.57 -24.15 -23.01
CA TYR A 134 -5.26 -24.35 -24.29
C TYR A 134 -5.86 -25.75 -24.47
N LYS A 135 -5.58 -26.71 -23.57
CA LYS A 135 -6.33 -27.97 -23.53
C LYS A 135 -7.67 -27.69 -22.87
N GLY A 136 -8.73 -27.57 -23.68
CA GLY A 136 -10.12 -27.30 -23.27
C GLY A 136 -10.81 -28.37 -22.42
N GLN A 137 -10.06 -29.14 -21.62
CA GLN A 137 -10.60 -29.96 -20.55
C GLN A 137 -10.16 -29.30 -19.25
N GLY A 138 -10.99 -28.36 -18.79
CA GLY A 138 -10.80 -27.70 -17.50
C GLY A 138 -10.97 -28.67 -16.32
N LEU A 139 -10.59 -28.20 -15.13
CA LEU A 139 -10.84 -28.85 -13.84
C LEU A 139 -12.33 -29.06 -13.58
#